data_AF-A0A374AQJ9-F1
#
_entry.id   AF-A0A374AQJ9-F1
#
_cell.length_a   1.000
_cell.length_b   1.000
_cell.length_c   1.000
_cell.angle_alpha   90.00
_cell.angle_beta   90.00
_cell.angle_gamma   90.00
#
_symmetry.space_group_name_H-M   'P 1'
#
loop_
_entity.id
_entity.type
_entity.pdbx_description
1 polymer ?
#
loop_
_entity_poly.entity_id
_entity_poly.type
_entity_poly.pdbx_seq_one_letter_code
_entity_poly.pdbx_strand_id
1 'polypeptide(L)'
;MRVQKKTKRVLYWGITLVLMILIFSFSAKNGTSSAGMSIGYAKELARILSFFGFFKIHSNADLMMHAEAVHTFVRKTAHFTEYAVLGFFTYKAVSCDVKDRKKAVLIAQLISTGYASTDEIHQLFVPGREGKVFDVM
;
A
#
# COMPACT_ATOMS: atom_id res chain seq x y z
N MET A 1 18.10 19.41 25.61
CA MET A 1 16.87 19.27 24.79
C MET A 1 17.04 19.41 23.27
N ARG A 2 17.93 20.29 22.73
CA ARG A 2 18.09 20.47 21.26
C ARG A 2 18.68 19.25 20.53
N VAL A 3 19.63 18.54 21.14
CA VAL A 3 20.27 17.34 20.55
C VAL A 3 19.26 16.21 20.35
N GLN A 4 18.45 15.90 21.38
CA GLN A 4 17.40 14.87 21.29
C GLN A 4 16.35 15.16 20.20
N LYS A 5 16.04 16.44 19.95
CA LYS A 5 15.15 16.82 18.84
C LYS A 5 15.77 16.55 17.47
N LYS A 6 17.06 16.90 17.28
CA LYS A 6 17.78 16.60 16.03
C LYS A 6 17.83 15.09 15.78
N THR A 7 18.16 14.28 16.79
CA THR A 7 18.24 12.82 16.66
C THR A 7 16.89 12.20 16.28
N LYS A 8 15.79 12.60 16.95
CA LYS A 8 14.44 12.11 16.62
C LYS A 8 14.01 12.50 15.21
N ARG A 9 14.33 13.72 14.78
CA ARG A 9 14.04 14.19 13.42
C ARG A 9 14.76 13.34 12.38
N VAL A 10 16.08 13.13 12.54
CA VAL A 10 16.87 12.31 11.62
C VAL A 10 16.35 10.88 11.57
N LEU A 11 16.00 10.31 12.73
CA LEU A 11 15.44 8.96 12.81
C LEU A 11 14.11 8.83 12.02
N TYR A 12 13.14 9.71 12.28
CA TYR A 12 11.83 9.60 11.61
C TYR A 12 11.92 9.87 10.11
N TRP A 13 12.71 10.86 9.67
CA TRP A 13 12.95 11.07 8.24
C TRP A 13 13.69 9.89 7.60
N GLY A 14 14.64 9.27 8.31
CA GLY A 14 15.30 8.05 7.86
C GLY A 14 14.31 6.89 7.66
N ILE A 15 13.41 6.66 8.61
CA ILE A 15 12.35 5.64 8.49
C ILE A 15 11.42 5.97 7.32
N THR A 16 10.97 7.22 7.19
CA THR A 16 10.12 7.66 6.06
C THR A 16 10.80 7.39 4.72
N LEU A 17 12.10 7.70 4.59
CA LEU A 17 12.85 7.47 3.36
C LEU A 17 12.96 5.97 3.03
N VAL A 18 13.23 5.13 4.03
CA VAL A 18 13.27 3.67 3.84
C VAL A 18 11.90 3.14 3.40
N LEU A 19 10.81 3.62 4.00
CA LEU A 19 9.46 3.25 3.61
C LEU A 19 9.15 3.67 2.16
N MET A 20 9.54 4.87 1.74
CA MET A 20 9.40 5.30 0.35
C MET A 20 10.18 4.38 -0.60
N ILE A 21 11.44 4.03 -0.28
CA ILE A 21 12.22 3.12 -1.13
C ILE A 21 11.55 1.74 -1.22
N LEU A 22 11.02 1.22 -0.10
CA LEU A 22 10.32 -0.06 -0.07
C LEU A 22 9.03 -0.04 -0.91
N ILE A 23 8.20 0.99 -0.75
CA ILE A 23 6.95 1.15 -1.51
C ILE A 23 7.27 1.23 -3.00
N PHE A 24 8.23 2.06 -3.39
CA PHE A 24 8.68 2.17 -4.78
C PHE A 24 9.19 0.84 -5.33
N SER A 25 9.96 0.09 -4.53
CA SER A 25 10.48 -1.23 -4.92
C SER A 25 9.39 -2.27 -5.09
N PHE A 26 8.33 -2.24 -4.26
CA PHE A 26 7.17 -3.11 -4.40
C PHE A 26 6.30 -2.72 -5.59
N SER A 27 6.14 -1.41 -5.82
CA SER A 27 5.43 -0.83 -6.96
C SER A 27 6.07 -1.18 -8.31
N ALA A 28 7.41 -1.21 -8.36
CA ALA A 28 8.21 -1.59 -9.52
C ALA A 28 8.14 -3.08 -9.89
N LYS A 29 7.67 -3.96 -8.98
CA LYS A 29 7.50 -5.38 -9.32
C LYS A 29 6.24 -5.56 -10.17
N ASN A 30 6.40 -6.13 -11.38
CA ASN A 30 5.31 -6.44 -12.30
C ASN A 30 4.22 -7.29 -11.61
N GLY A 31 2.95 -6.92 -11.82
CA GLY A 31 1.79 -7.64 -11.29
C GLY A 31 1.73 -9.11 -11.71
N THR A 32 2.29 -9.45 -12.88
CA THR A 32 2.37 -10.81 -13.41
C THR A 32 3.32 -11.73 -12.63
N SER A 33 4.40 -11.19 -12.05
CA SER A 33 5.36 -11.99 -11.27
C SER A 33 4.86 -12.30 -9.84
N SER A 34 3.91 -11.51 -9.34
CA SER A 34 3.25 -11.72 -8.04
C SER A 34 1.95 -12.55 -8.16
N ALA A 35 1.25 -12.47 -9.29
CA ALA A 35 0.00 -13.20 -9.54
C ALA A 35 0.17 -14.73 -9.42
N GLY A 36 1.28 -15.30 -9.90
CA GLY A 36 1.53 -16.75 -9.84
C GLY A 36 1.68 -17.30 -8.42
N MET A 37 2.33 -16.55 -7.52
CA MET A 37 2.48 -16.94 -6.11
C MET A 37 1.22 -16.63 -5.29
N SER A 38 0.54 -15.53 -5.62
CA SER A 38 -0.56 -14.97 -4.85
C SER A 38 -1.92 -15.61 -5.16
N ILE A 39 -2.14 -16.18 -6.36
CA ILE A 39 -3.36 -16.94 -6.68
C ILE A 39 -3.47 -18.21 -5.82
N GLY A 40 -2.35 -18.86 -5.47
CA GLY A 40 -2.36 -20.02 -4.59
C GLY A 40 -2.90 -19.69 -3.20
N TYR A 41 -2.33 -18.67 -2.54
CA TYR A 41 -2.80 -18.19 -1.24
C TYR A 41 -4.22 -17.64 -1.30
N ALA A 42 -4.57 -16.93 -2.37
CA ALA A 42 -5.91 -16.40 -2.55
C ALA A 42 -6.96 -17.50 -2.74
N LYS A 43 -6.62 -18.61 -3.40
CA LYS A 43 -7.48 -19.81 -3.50
C LYS A 43 -7.69 -20.47 -2.14
N GLU A 44 -6.65 -20.62 -1.33
CA GLU A 44 -6.79 -21.18 0.03
C GLU A 44 -7.63 -20.28 0.92
N LEU A 45 -7.39 -18.96 0.90
CA LEU A 45 -8.20 -18.01 1.64
C LEU A 45 -9.66 -17.98 1.15
N ALA A 46 -9.89 -18.11 -0.16
CA ALA A 46 -11.23 -18.21 -0.71
C ALA A 46 -11.95 -19.49 -0.24
N ARG A 47 -11.26 -20.62 -0.17
CA ARG A 47 -11.83 -21.86 0.40
C ARG A 47 -12.19 -21.70 1.87
N ILE A 48 -11.33 -21.09 2.68
CA ILE A 48 -11.61 -20.82 4.09
C ILE A 48 -12.86 -19.94 4.23
N LEU A 49 -12.96 -18.85 3.47
CA LEU A 49 -14.14 -17.96 3.51
C LEU A 49 -15.42 -18.69 3.07
N SER A 50 -15.33 -19.58 2.07
CA SER A 50 -16.46 -20.42 1.66
C SER A 50 -16.90 -21.40 2.76
N PHE A 51 -15.95 -21.95 3.52
CA PHE A 51 -16.23 -22.85 4.65
C PHE A 51 -16.99 -22.13 5.77
N PHE A 52 -16.66 -20.85 6.02
CA PHE A 52 -17.42 -20.00 6.95
C PHE A 52 -18.76 -19.51 6.40
N GLY A 53 -19.14 -19.89 5.17
CA GLY A 53 -20.42 -19.57 4.57
C GLY A 53 -20.52 -18.17 3.94
N PHE A 54 -19.41 -17.45 3.76
CA PHE A 54 -19.43 -16.13 3.11
C PHE A 54 -19.87 -16.19 1.64
N PHE A 55 -19.55 -17.29 0.94
CA PHE A 55 -19.96 -17.54 -0.45
C PHE A 55 -19.88 -19.04 -0.76
N LYS A 56 -20.55 -19.48 -1.83
CA LYS A 56 -20.57 -20.89 -2.26
C LYS A 56 -19.75 -21.05 -3.53
N ILE A 57 -18.89 -22.06 -3.55
CA ILE A 57 -18.09 -22.43 -4.72
C ILE A 57 -18.80 -23.61 -5.40
N HIS A 58 -19.37 -23.37 -6.58
CA HIS A 58 -20.07 -24.41 -7.35
C HIS A 58 -19.21 -24.97 -8.48
N SER A 59 -18.22 -24.21 -8.94
CA SER A 59 -17.32 -24.58 -10.02
C SER A 59 -15.88 -24.09 -9.80
N ASN A 60 -14.95 -24.61 -10.60
CA ASN A 60 -13.57 -24.10 -10.64
C ASN A 60 -13.52 -22.64 -11.12
N ALA A 61 -14.48 -22.20 -11.94
CA ALA A 61 -14.59 -20.81 -12.38
C ALA A 61 -14.94 -19.88 -11.18
N ASP A 62 -15.85 -20.30 -10.31
CA ASP A 62 -16.22 -19.54 -9.10
C ASP A 62 -15.04 -19.42 -8.13
N LEU A 63 -14.27 -20.50 -7.97
CA LEU A 63 -13.05 -20.49 -7.14
C LEU A 63 -12.02 -19.49 -7.68
N MET A 64 -11.83 -19.43 -9.00
CA MET A 64 -10.89 -18.48 -9.61
C MET A 64 -11.39 -17.04 -9.47
N MET A 65 -12.68 -16.78 -9.70
CA MET A 65 -13.28 -15.46 -9.53
C MET A 65 -13.14 -14.95 -8.08
N HIS A 66 -13.45 -15.80 -7.10
CA HIS A 66 -13.29 -15.44 -5.69
C HIS A 66 -11.82 -15.29 -5.28
N ALA A 67 -10.92 -16.11 -5.80
CA ALA A 67 -9.49 -15.95 -5.57
C ALA A 67 -8.96 -14.62 -6.14
N GLU A 68 -9.39 -14.21 -7.33
CA GLU A 68 -9.01 -12.90 -7.89
C GLU A 68 -9.56 -11.73 -7.09
N ALA A 69 -10.81 -11.83 -6.61
CA ALA A 69 -11.42 -10.82 -5.73
C ALA A 69 -10.65 -10.70 -4.41
N VAL A 70 -10.36 -11.83 -3.75
CA VAL A 70 -9.57 -11.89 -2.52
C VAL A 70 -8.17 -11.34 -2.75
N HIS A 71 -7.51 -11.74 -3.83
CA HIS A 71 -6.20 -11.24 -4.23
C HIS A 71 -6.20 -9.72 -4.39
N THR A 72 -7.19 -9.18 -5.09
CA THR A 72 -7.36 -7.74 -5.32
C THR A 72 -7.61 -7.01 -4.02
N PHE A 73 -8.47 -7.56 -3.15
CA PHE A 73 -8.75 -7.00 -1.84
C PHE A 73 -7.50 -6.93 -0.96
N VAL A 74 -6.78 -8.05 -0.81
CA VAL A 74 -5.54 -8.12 -0.03
C VAL A 74 -4.52 -7.11 -0.55
N ARG A 75 -4.38 -6.98 -1.88
CA ARG A 75 -3.50 -5.99 -2.49
C ARG A 75 -3.92 -4.55 -2.16
N LYS A 76 -5.21 -4.22 -2.30
CA LYS A 76 -5.75 -2.88 -1.98
C LYS A 76 -5.55 -2.55 -0.49
N THR A 77 -5.75 -3.51 0.42
CA THR A 77 -5.52 -3.33 1.86
C THR A 77 -4.04 -3.19 2.23
N ALA A 78 -3.16 -3.99 1.61
CA ALA A 78 -1.72 -3.88 1.83
C ALA A 78 -1.22 -2.49 1.40
N HIS A 79 -1.60 -2.05 0.21
CA HIS A 79 -1.30 -0.71 -0.29
C HIS A 79 -1.82 0.36 0.67
N PHE A 80 -3.10 0.31 1.07
CA PHE A 80 -3.63 1.27 2.05
C PHE A 80 -2.81 1.32 3.35
N THR A 81 -2.38 0.16 3.84
CA THR A 81 -1.58 0.05 5.08
C THR A 81 -0.19 0.64 4.91
N GLU A 82 0.49 0.39 3.79
CA GLU A 82 1.81 0.95 3.47
C GLU A 82 1.77 2.50 3.49
N TYR A 83 0.78 3.10 2.86
CA TYR A 83 0.63 4.56 2.84
C TYR A 83 0.15 5.13 4.19
N ALA A 84 -0.65 4.39 4.96
CA ALA A 84 -1.01 4.79 6.32
C ALA A 84 0.21 4.83 7.24
N VAL A 85 1.10 3.82 7.14
CA VAL A 85 2.37 3.77 7.88
C VAL A 85 3.29 4.90 7.43
N LEU A 86 3.43 5.13 6.12
CA LEU A 86 4.18 6.26 5.57
C LEU A 86 3.67 7.61 6.10
N GLY A 87 2.34 7.82 6.10
CA GLY A 87 1.70 9.02 6.62
C GLY A 87 1.95 9.22 8.11
N PHE A 88 1.87 8.16 8.91
CA PHE A 88 2.17 8.21 10.33
C PHE A 88 3.62 8.63 10.60
N PHE A 89 4.60 8.01 9.94
CA PHE A 89 6.01 8.36 10.15
C PHE A 89 6.35 9.76 9.61
N THR A 90 5.74 10.16 8.48
CA THR A 90 5.85 11.52 7.96
C THR A 90 5.28 12.54 8.94
N TYR A 91 4.13 12.27 9.57
CA TYR A 91 3.58 13.10 10.63
C TYR A 91 4.52 13.21 11.84
N LYS A 92 5.14 12.10 12.27
CA LYS A 92 6.12 12.10 13.37
C LYS A 92 7.37 12.92 13.01
N ALA A 93 7.82 12.85 11.76
CA ALA A 93 8.94 13.63 11.25
C ALA A 93 8.62 15.13 11.22
N VAL A 94 7.49 15.52 10.62
CA VAL A 94 7.03 16.92 10.52
C VAL A 94 6.77 17.52 11.90
N SER A 95 6.21 16.74 12.84
CA SER A 95 5.94 17.17 14.22
C SER A 95 7.21 17.49 15.03
N CYS A 96 8.40 17.14 14.53
CA CYS A 96 9.66 17.55 15.16
C CYS A 96 9.94 19.05 14.98
N ASP A 97 9.49 19.63 13.85
CA ASP A 97 9.74 21.02 13.47
C ASP A 97 8.46 21.88 13.56
N VAL A 98 7.28 21.30 13.28
CA VAL A 98 5.97 21.98 13.34
C VAL A 98 5.25 21.63 14.65
N LYS A 99 5.04 22.63 15.52
CA LYS A 99 4.35 22.43 16.82
C LYS A 99 2.83 22.34 16.71
N ASP A 100 2.25 22.98 15.71
CA ASP A 100 0.81 22.95 15.44
C ASP A 100 0.44 21.58 14.85
N ARG A 101 -0.34 20.80 15.62
CA ARG A 101 -0.73 19.44 15.22
C ARG A 101 -1.57 19.42 13.94
N LYS A 102 -2.47 20.38 13.75
CA LYS A 102 -3.34 20.42 12.55
C LYS A 102 -2.50 20.70 11.31
N LYS A 103 -1.55 21.66 11.41
CA LYS A 103 -0.60 21.93 10.33
C LYS A 103 0.32 20.74 10.06
N ALA A 104 0.82 20.08 11.09
CA ALA A 104 1.68 18.91 10.93
C ALA A 104 0.96 17.74 10.25
N VAL A 105 -0.31 17.49 10.59
CA VAL A 105 -1.16 16.50 9.91
C VAL A 105 -1.39 16.89 8.45
N LEU A 106 -1.75 18.15 8.18
CA LEU A 106 -1.98 18.61 6.80
C LEU A 106 -0.73 18.47 5.93
N ILE A 107 0.44 18.88 6.43
CA ILE A 107 1.71 18.76 5.70
C ILE A 107 2.05 17.28 5.46
N ALA A 108 1.89 16.42 6.47
CA ALA A 108 2.16 15.00 6.32
C ALA A 108 1.22 14.34 5.31
N GLN A 109 -0.06 14.73 5.30
CA GLN A 109 -1.03 14.29 4.30
C GLN A 109 -0.60 14.72 2.89
N LEU A 110 -0.25 16.00 2.70
CA LEU A 110 0.17 16.51 1.39
C LEU A 110 1.43 15.80 0.87
N ILE A 111 2.42 15.55 1.74
CA ILE A 111 3.64 14.81 1.37
C ILE A 111 3.30 13.37 0.98
N SER A 112 2.49 12.69 1.80
CA SER A 112 2.18 11.27 1.58
C SER A 112 1.29 11.07 0.35
N THR A 113 0.30 11.94 0.15
CA THR A 113 -0.54 11.95 -1.06
C THR A 113 0.26 12.30 -2.30
N GLY A 114 1.13 13.32 -2.24
CA GLY A 114 2.01 13.67 -3.35
C GLY A 114 2.93 12.51 -3.74
N TYR A 115 3.50 11.82 -2.74
CA TYR A 115 4.30 10.61 -2.97
C TYR A 115 3.47 9.47 -3.58
N ALA A 116 2.25 9.21 -3.07
CA ALA A 116 1.35 8.22 -3.65
C ALA A 116 1.01 8.52 -5.11
N SER A 117 0.77 9.78 -5.47
CA SER A 117 0.55 10.18 -6.86
C SER A 117 1.77 9.90 -7.74
N THR A 118 2.99 10.09 -7.24
CA THR A 118 4.19 9.73 -8.01
C THR A 118 4.34 8.23 -8.20
N ASP A 119 3.92 7.43 -7.23
CA ASP A 119 3.93 5.98 -7.33
C ASP A 119 2.92 5.46 -8.37
N GLU A 120 1.68 5.97 -8.36
CA GLU A 120 0.67 5.63 -9.36
C GLU A 120 1.12 6.00 -10.77
N ILE A 121 1.72 7.18 -10.94
CA ILE A 121 2.32 7.60 -12.22
C ILE A 121 3.42 6.62 -12.64
N HIS A 122 4.29 6.21 -11.72
CA HIS A 122 5.32 5.19 -11.99
C HIS A 122 4.69 3.85 -12.41
N GLN A 123 3.63 3.40 -11.74
CA GLN A 123 2.92 2.16 -12.09
C GLN A 123 2.33 2.18 -13.51
N LEU A 124 1.96 3.33 -14.05
CA LEU A 124 1.51 3.48 -15.46
C LEU A 124 2.63 3.16 -16.47
N PHE A 125 3.89 3.35 -16.09
CA PHE A 125 5.04 3.09 -16.96
C PHE A 125 5.61 1.67 -16.80
N VAL A 126 5.08 0.87 -15.87
CA VAL A 126 5.52 -0.51 -15.63
C VAL A 126 4.81 -1.47 -16.60
N PRO A 127 5.52 -2.09 -17.57
CA PRO A 127 4.90 -2.95 -18.58
C PRO A 127 4.34 -4.23 -17.96
N GLY A 128 3.10 -4.58 -18.31
CA GLY A 128 2.39 -5.75 -17.78
C GLY A 128 1.46 -5.45 -16.60
N ARG A 129 1.34 -4.19 -16.16
CA ARG A 129 0.10 -3.71 -15.54
C ARG A 129 -0.82 -3.21 -16.64
N GLU A 130 -1.99 -3.83 -16.78
CA GLU A 130 -3.07 -3.18 -17.52
C GLU A 130 -3.44 -1.92 -16.73
N GLY A 131 -2.90 -0.77 -17.15
CA GLY A 131 -3.44 0.52 -16.78
C GLY A 131 -4.85 0.61 -17.34
N LYS A 132 -5.83 -0.01 -16.66
CA LYS A 132 -7.22 0.34 -16.85
C LYS A 132 -7.37 1.70 -16.20
N VAL A 133 -7.20 2.73 -17.03
CA VAL A 133 -7.55 4.13 -16.75
C VAL A 133 -8.97 4.27 -16.18
N PHE A 134 -9.78 3.21 -16.23
CA PHE A 134 -11.14 3.09 -15.70
C PHE A 134 -11.30 2.41 -14.31
N ASP A 135 -10.27 1.89 -13.63
CA ASP A 135 -10.44 1.39 -12.22
C ASP A 135 -10.36 2.54 -11.19
N VAL A 136 -10.98 3.68 -11.54
CA VAL A 136 -11.13 4.88 -10.69
C VAL A 136 -12.60 5.05 -10.24
N MET A 137 -13.44 4.02 -10.42
CA MET A 137 -14.80 3.96 -9.84
C MET A 137 -15.05 2.61 -9.17
#